data_AF-A0A0Q5ZX35-F1
#
_entry.id   AF-A0A0Q5ZX35-F1
#
_cell.length_a   1.000
_cell.length_b   1.000
_cell.length_c   1.000
_cell.angle_alpha   90.00
_cell.angle_beta   90.00
_cell.angle_gamma   90.00
#
_symmetry.space_group_name_H-M   'P 1'
#
loop_
_entity.id
_entity.type
_entity.pdbx_description
1 polymer ?
#
loop_
_entity_poly.entity_id
_entity_poly.type
_entity_poly.pdbx_seq_one_letter_code
_entity_poly.pdbx_strand_id
1 'polypeptide(L)'
;MKKVLLIFGIFTSAIFFAQKSENFYQISYNSICCGPPSEKPVRDYIQKFQGKNKSKTVEIYKQTGLGREGEFKLFVGIDALSKSNRRKFISGLEAAINAQNNSKGGSDGTVDFMGTFMVSKSALSALPNTTLNKTEITKQKIK
;
A
#
# COMPACT_ATOMS: atom_id res chain seq x y z
N MET A 1 -6.07 -33.60 46.63
CA MET A 1 -5.83 -33.80 45.18
C MET A 1 -6.06 -32.48 44.47
N LYS A 2 -5.01 -31.73 44.11
CA LYS A 2 -5.08 -30.31 43.70
C LYS A 2 -4.10 -29.93 42.57
N LYS A 3 -3.78 -30.86 41.66
CA LYS A 3 -2.70 -30.66 40.67
C LYS A 3 -3.06 -30.92 39.19
N VAL A 4 -4.34 -30.87 38.82
CA VAL A 4 -4.75 -31.16 37.43
C VAL A 4 -5.21 -29.92 36.64
N LEU A 5 -5.40 -28.76 37.30
CA LEU A 5 -5.91 -27.55 36.63
C LEU A 5 -4.85 -26.66 35.96
N LEU A 6 -3.57 -27.06 35.92
CA LEU A 6 -2.47 -26.21 35.45
C LEU A 6 -1.86 -26.62 34.09
N ILE A 7 -2.43 -27.58 33.37
CA ILE A 7 -1.83 -28.08 32.11
C ILE A 7 -2.50 -27.51 30.84
N PHE A 8 -3.66 -26.86 30.93
CA PHE A 8 -4.33 -26.25 29.76
C PHE A 8 -3.99 -24.77 29.50
N GLY A 9 -3.08 -24.16 30.27
CA GLY A 9 -2.79 -22.73 30.22
C GLY A 9 -1.64 -22.29 29.30
N ILE A 10 -1.08 -23.19 28.48
CA ILE A 10 0.14 -22.92 27.72
C ILE A 10 -0.02 -23.38 26.27
N PHE A 11 -0.91 -22.75 25.50
CA PHE A 11 -0.75 -22.67 24.03
C PHE A 11 -1.68 -21.63 23.37
N THR A 12 -1.99 -20.52 24.04
CA THR A 12 -2.65 -19.37 23.41
C THR A 12 -1.65 -18.29 23.04
N SER A 13 -0.51 -18.70 22.48
CA SER A 13 0.31 -17.79 21.67
C SER A 13 -0.47 -17.53 20.39
N ALA A 14 -1.48 -16.64 20.46
CA ALA A 14 -2.19 -16.13 19.31
C ALA A 14 -1.13 -15.57 18.37
N ILE A 15 -0.86 -16.33 17.32
CA ILE A 15 0.12 -15.95 16.32
C ILE A 15 -0.52 -14.76 15.59
N PHE A 16 -0.16 -13.55 16.01
CA PHE A 16 -0.45 -12.33 15.28
C PHE A 16 0.39 -12.35 14.00
N PHE A 17 0.12 -13.28 13.10
CA PHE A 17 0.67 -13.26 11.77
C PHE A 17 0.31 -11.92 11.15
N ALA A 18 1.32 -11.25 10.59
CA ALA A 18 1.12 -10.15 9.67
C ALA A 18 0.30 -10.70 8.50
N GLN A 19 -1.03 -10.59 8.62
CA GLN A 19 -1.98 -11.14 7.66
C GLN A 19 -1.72 -10.45 6.32
N LYS A 20 -1.26 -11.25 5.34
CA LYS A 20 -1.04 -10.81 3.96
C LYS A 20 -2.33 -10.24 3.41
N SER A 21 -2.23 -9.17 2.61
CA SER A 21 -3.42 -8.57 2.00
C SER A 21 -3.83 -9.41 0.80
N GLU A 22 -5.13 -9.65 0.67
CA GLU A 22 -5.76 -10.31 -0.48
C GLU A 22 -6.32 -9.31 -1.49
N ASN A 23 -6.66 -8.09 -1.04
CA ASN A 23 -7.19 -7.02 -1.86
C ASN A 23 -6.22 -5.84 -1.94
N PHE A 24 -6.05 -5.29 -3.14
CA PHE A 24 -5.12 -4.21 -3.43
C PHE A 24 -5.77 -3.10 -4.24
N TYR A 25 -5.50 -1.84 -3.87
CA TYR A 25 -5.78 -0.69 -4.74
C TYR A 25 -4.64 -0.48 -5.73
N GLN A 26 -4.98 -0.22 -6.99
CA GLN A 26 -4.02 0.06 -8.05
C GLN A 26 -3.86 1.57 -8.26
N ILE A 27 -2.61 2.03 -8.32
CA ILE A 27 -2.23 3.40 -8.65
C ILE A 27 -1.32 3.33 -9.88
N SER A 28 -1.70 3.96 -10.98
CA SER A 28 -0.93 3.95 -12.22
C SER A 28 -0.11 5.23 -12.35
N TYR A 29 1.16 5.11 -12.71
CA TYR A 29 2.05 6.22 -13.01
C TYR A 29 2.37 6.19 -14.50
N ASN A 30 1.79 7.13 -15.22
CA ASN A 30 1.85 7.24 -16.67
C ASN A 30 2.70 8.45 -17.04
N SER A 31 3.31 8.44 -18.23
CA SER A 31 4.08 9.55 -18.76
C SER A 31 3.52 10.05 -20.09
N ILE A 32 3.83 11.30 -20.43
CA ILE A 32 3.48 11.93 -21.71
C ILE A 32 4.75 12.21 -22.51
N CYS A 33 5.75 12.81 -21.86
CA CYS A 33 7.15 12.67 -22.24
C CYS A 33 7.99 12.56 -20.96
N CYS A 34 9.20 12.05 -21.12
CA CYS A 34 10.28 12.33 -20.17
C CYS A 34 10.11 11.66 -18.80
N GLY A 35 9.27 10.61 -18.73
CA GLY A 35 9.12 9.75 -17.55
C GLY A 35 7.89 10.04 -16.69
N PRO A 36 7.53 9.09 -15.80
CA PRO A 36 6.37 9.24 -14.93
C PRO A 36 6.62 10.24 -13.79
N PRO A 37 5.56 10.77 -13.17
CA PRO A 37 5.66 11.63 -12.00
C PRO A 37 6.35 10.94 -10.82
N SER A 38 6.88 11.76 -9.90
CA SER A 38 7.50 11.25 -8.67
C SER A 38 6.51 10.43 -7.83
N GLU A 39 6.99 9.31 -7.28
CA GLU A 39 6.25 8.46 -6.34
C GLU A 39 6.07 9.12 -4.96
N LYS A 40 6.81 10.19 -4.69
CA LYS A 40 6.97 10.77 -3.35
C LYS A 40 5.66 11.26 -2.72
N PRO A 41 4.78 12.02 -3.40
CA PRO A 41 3.56 12.53 -2.76
C PRO A 41 2.63 11.42 -2.27
N VAL A 42 2.46 10.38 -3.09
CA VAL A 42 1.67 9.19 -2.75
C VAL A 42 2.32 8.39 -1.63
N ARG A 43 3.63 8.14 -1.68
CA ARG A 43 4.34 7.43 -0.60
C ARG A 43 4.28 8.18 0.72
N ASP A 44 4.54 9.48 0.72
CA ASP A 44 4.51 10.31 1.92
C ASP A 44 3.09 10.31 2.53
N TYR A 45 2.05 10.32 1.70
CA TYR A 45 0.67 10.15 2.16
C TYR A 45 0.46 8.79 2.85
N ILE A 46 0.83 7.68 2.20
CA ILE A 46 0.65 6.33 2.76
C ILE A 46 1.37 6.21 4.11
N GLN A 47 2.60 6.72 4.19
CA GLN A 47 3.40 6.71 5.42
C GLN A 47 2.75 7.53 6.54
N LYS A 48 2.32 8.76 6.25
CA LYS A 48 1.63 9.61 7.22
C LYS A 48 0.33 8.98 7.69
N PHE A 49 -0.43 8.35 6.79
CA PHE A 49 -1.66 7.66 7.12
C PHE A 49 -1.41 6.49 8.08
N GLN A 50 -0.42 5.64 7.80
CA GLN A 50 -0.03 4.53 8.68
C GLN A 50 0.40 5.04 10.06
N GLY A 51 1.26 6.06 10.11
CA GLY A 51 1.76 6.63 11.36
C GLY A 51 0.64 7.17 12.25
N LYS A 52 -0.36 7.85 11.67
CA LYS A 52 -1.51 8.39 12.41
C LYS A 52 -2.45 7.32 12.93
N ASN A 53 -2.67 6.24 12.17
CA ASN A 53 -3.66 5.23 12.51
C ASN A 53 -3.11 4.06 13.33
N LYS A 54 -1.79 4.05 13.64
CA LYS A 54 -1.08 2.93 14.30
C LYS A 54 -1.46 1.57 13.69
N SER A 55 -1.83 1.57 12.41
CA SER A 55 -2.35 0.41 11.72
C SER A 55 -1.21 -0.53 11.36
N LYS A 56 -1.52 -1.82 11.16
CA LYS A 56 -0.56 -2.76 10.59
C LYS A 56 0.00 -2.18 9.29
N THR A 57 1.29 -2.44 9.04
CA THR A 57 1.98 -2.01 7.82
C THR A 57 1.21 -2.52 6.60
N VAL A 58 0.91 -1.61 5.67
CA VAL A 58 0.28 -1.95 4.39
C VAL A 58 1.34 -2.52 3.46
N GLU A 59 0.97 -3.56 2.71
CA GLU A 59 1.84 -4.10 1.69
C GLU A 59 1.80 -3.21 0.45
N ILE A 60 2.95 -2.96 -0.17
CA ILE A 60 3.03 -2.23 -1.44
C ILE A 60 3.79 -3.09 -2.43
N TYR A 61 3.15 -3.44 -3.54
CA TYR A 61 3.82 -4.04 -4.69
C TYR A 61 4.03 -2.98 -5.76
N LYS A 62 5.13 -3.11 -6.50
CA LYS A 62 5.44 -2.24 -7.65
C LYS A 62 5.58 -3.12 -8.88
N GLN A 63 4.80 -2.80 -9.91
CA GLN A 63 4.93 -3.39 -11.23
C GLN A 63 5.62 -2.40 -12.15
N THR A 64 6.75 -2.79 -12.73
CA THR A 64 7.57 -1.94 -13.60
C THR A 64 7.59 -2.43 -15.05
N GLY A 65 8.15 -1.63 -15.96
CA GLY A 65 8.29 -2.00 -17.37
C GLY A 65 6.96 -1.97 -18.12
N LEU A 66 6.08 -1.03 -17.76
CA LEU A 66 4.77 -0.86 -18.40
C LEU A 66 4.81 0.06 -19.62
N GLY A 67 5.92 0.73 -19.87
CA GLY A 67 6.15 1.55 -21.05
C GLY A 67 7.63 1.89 -21.25
N ARG A 68 7.88 2.80 -22.20
CA ARG A 68 9.25 3.12 -22.66
C ARG A 68 9.96 4.12 -21.78
N GLU A 69 9.24 4.87 -20.95
CA GLU A 69 9.78 5.97 -20.14
C GLU A 69 9.85 5.63 -18.65
N GLY A 70 9.54 4.37 -18.30
CA GLY A 70 9.63 3.86 -16.93
C GLY A 70 8.29 3.85 -16.18
N GLU A 71 7.18 3.87 -16.90
CA GLU A 71 5.82 3.76 -16.38
C GLU A 71 5.66 2.53 -15.49
N PHE A 72 4.93 2.70 -14.40
CA PHE A 72 4.79 1.68 -13.37
C PHE A 72 3.44 1.77 -12.67
N LYS A 73 3.08 0.69 -11.97
CA LYS A 73 1.92 0.64 -11.08
C LYS A 73 2.34 0.35 -9.66
N LEU A 74 1.64 0.93 -8.70
CA LEU A 74 1.68 0.52 -7.31
C LEU A 74 0.40 -0.20 -6.93
N PHE A 75 0.54 -1.23 -6.11
CA PHE A 75 -0.58 -1.98 -5.55
C PHE A 75 -0.50 -1.91 -4.03
N VAL A 76 -1.48 -1.27 -3.40
CA VAL A 76 -1.49 -1.01 -1.96
C VAL A 76 -2.50 -1.92 -1.29
N GLY A 77 -2.02 -2.77 -0.37
CA GLY A 77 -2.84 -3.72 0.38
C GLY A 77 -3.70 -3.02 1.44
N ILE A 78 -4.98 -3.35 1.50
CA ILE A 78 -5.97 -2.63 2.32
C ILE A 78 -6.68 -3.49 3.38
N ASP A 79 -6.37 -4.78 3.45
CA ASP A 79 -7.07 -5.67 4.38
C ASP A 79 -6.63 -5.46 5.83
N ALA A 80 -5.48 -4.82 6.02
CA ALA A 80 -5.05 -4.28 7.31
C ALA A 80 -5.90 -3.10 7.80
N LEU A 81 -6.71 -2.46 6.95
CA LEU A 81 -7.49 -1.26 7.28
C LEU A 81 -8.94 -1.62 7.60
N SER A 82 -9.45 -1.09 8.70
CA SER A 82 -10.89 -1.13 9.01
C SER A 82 -11.71 -0.42 7.93
N LYS A 83 -13.00 -0.74 7.81
CA LYS A 83 -13.89 -0.11 6.80
C LYS A 83 -13.90 1.43 6.88
N SER A 84 -13.86 1.99 8.09
CA SER A 84 -13.79 3.45 8.30
C SER A 84 -12.45 4.03 7.87
N ASN A 85 -11.34 3.37 8.22
CA ASN A 85 -9.99 3.79 7.81
C ASN A 85 -9.77 3.63 6.32
N ARG A 86 -10.35 2.60 5.68
CA ARG A 86 -10.30 2.40 4.23
C ARG A 86 -10.95 3.57 3.48
N ARG A 87 -12.13 4.05 3.91
CA ARG A 87 -12.77 5.24 3.31
C ARG A 87 -11.91 6.51 3.45
N LYS A 88 -11.36 6.74 4.65
CA LYS A 88 -10.44 7.87 4.89
C LYS A 88 -9.17 7.75 4.06
N PHE A 89 -8.66 6.53 3.92
CA PHE A 89 -7.47 6.21 3.13
C PHE A 89 -7.69 6.55 1.65
N ILE A 90 -8.80 6.12 1.06
CA ILE A 90 -9.15 6.40 -0.34
C ILE A 90 -9.28 7.90 -0.56
N SER A 91 -10.10 8.59 0.25
CA SER A 91 -10.34 10.03 0.07
C SER A 91 -9.06 10.86 0.22
N GLY A 92 -8.19 10.52 1.19
CA GLY A 92 -6.91 11.22 1.33
C GLY A 92 -5.91 10.88 0.21
N LEU A 93 -5.96 9.67 -0.34
CA LEU A 93 -5.12 9.26 -1.47
C LEU A 93 -5.54 10.01 -2.74
N GLU A 94 -6.84 10.09 -3.02
CA GLU A 94 -7.41 10.88 -4.11
C GLU A 94 -7.00 12.35 -3.99
N ALA A 95 -7.10 12.93 -2.79
CA ALA A 95 -6.67 14.31 -2.55
C ALA A 95 -5.16 14.51 -2.82
N ALA A 96 -4.30 13.59 -2.39
CA ALA A 96 -2.86 13.66 -2.63
C ALA A 96 -2.51 13.55 -4.12
N ILE A 97 -3.18 12.64 -4.84
CA ILE A 97 -3.00 12.44 -6.29
C ILE A 97 -3.50 13.65 -7.07
N ASN A 98 -4.68 14.16 -6.74
CA ASN A 98 -5.24 15.35 -7.38
C ASN A 98 -4.35 16.57 -7.16
N ALA A 99 -3.82 16.76 -5.95
CA ALA A 99 -2.86 17.84 -5.67
C ALA A 99 -1.59 17.69 -6.52
N GLN A 100 -1.04 16.48 -6.63
CA GLN A 100 0.13 16.20 -7.47
C GLN A 100 -0.15 16.51 -8.95
N ASN A 101 -1.25 15.98 -9.49
CA ASN A 101 -1.62 16.17 -10.89
C ASN A 101 -1.94 17.65 -11.19
N ASN A 102 -2.53 18.40 -10.27
CA ASN A 102 -2.82 19.82 -10.47
C ASN A 102 -1.56 20.70 -10.41
N SER A 103 -0.50 20.23 -9.75
CA SER A 103 0.79 20.93 -9.67
C SER A 103 1.74 20.62 -10.83
N LYS A 104 1.33 19.78 -11.79
CA LYS A 104 2.17 19.26 -12.85
C LYS A 104 2.37 20.28 -13.99
N GLY A 105 3.52 20.23 -14.66
CA GLY A 105 3.77 20.94 -15.91
C GLY A 105 3.05 20.31 -17.11
N GLY A 106 3.02 21.02 -18.25
CA GLY A 106 2.32 20.56 -19.46
C GLY A 106 2.85 19.24 -20.02
N SER A 107 4.16 18.99 -19.91
CA SER A 107 4.84 17.77 -20.37
C SER A 107 4.87 16.65 -19.34
N ASP A 108 4.50 16.93 -18.10
CA ASP A 108 4.61 15.95 -17.02
C ASP A 108 3.52 14.88 -17.15
N GLY A 109 3.91 13.64 -16.82
CA GLY A 109 3.00 12.51 -16.75
C GLY A 109 1.88 12.66 -15.71
N THR A 110 1.05 11.62 -15.57
CA THR A 110 -0.11 11.62 -14.68
C THR A 110 -0.07 10.46 -13.71
N VAL A 111 -0.66 10.67 -12.54
CA VAL A 111 -0.93 9.61 -11.57
C VAL A 111 -2.43 9.32 -11.57
N ASP A 112 -2.82 8.10 -11.89
CA ASP A 112 -4.24 7.70 -11.98
C ASP A 112 -4.60 6.72 -10.87
N PHE A 113 -5.75 6.95 -10.23
CA PHE A 113 -6.28 6.10 -9.17
C PHE A 113 -7.80 6.00 -9.26
N MET A 114 -8.31 4.78 -9.13
CA MET A 114 -9.75 4.49 -9.06
C MET A 114 -10.06 3.83 -7.71
N GLY A 115 -10.61 4.59 -6.76
CA GLY A 115 -10.93 4.11 -5.41
C GLY A 115 -12.00 3.01 -5.34
N THR A 116 -12.68 2.72 -6.45
CA THR A 116 -13.68 1.67 -6.58
C THR A 116 -13.13 0.35 -7.14
N PHE A 117 -11.94 0.38 -7.76
CA PHE A 117 -11.35 -0.79 -8.42
C PHE A 117 -10.30 -1.44 -7.53
N MET A 118 -10.45 -2.75 -7.29
CA MET A 118 -9.53 -3.55 -6.50
C MET A 118 -9.00 -4.73 -7.31
N VAL A 119 -7.73 -5.05 -7.08
CA VAL A 119 -7.03 -6.20 -7.68
C VAL A 119 -6.82 -7.24 -6.58
N SER A 120 -7.18 -8.50 -6.87
CA SER A 120 -6.93 -9.61 -5.96
C SER A 120 -5.46 -10.00 -5.93
N LYS A 121 -5.02 -10.65 -4.85
CA LYS A 121 -3.66 -11.18 -4.75
C LYS A 121 -3.33 -12.20 -5.83
N SER A 122 -4.30 -13.03 -6.21
CA SER A 122 -4.15 -14.01 -7.29
C SER A 122 -3.91 -13.32 -8.64
N ALA A 123 -4.68 -12.28 -8.96
CA ALA A 123 -4.49 -11.48 -10.17
C ALA A 123 -3.14 -10.76 -10.15
N LEU A 124 -2.78 -10.15 -9.01
CA LEU A 124 -1.49 -9.47 -8.83
C LEU A 124 -0.30 -10.41 -9.02
N SER A 125 -0.39 -11.65 -8.54
CA SER A 125 0.70 -12.63 -8.62
C SER A 125 0.90 -13.18 -10.04
N ALA A 126 -0.12 -13.06 -10.91
CA ALA A 126 -0.02 -13.39 -12.32
C ALA A 126 0.57 -12.25 -13.16
N LEU A 127 0.73 -11.03 -12.60
CA LEU A 127 1.28 -9.90 -13.33
C LEU A 127 2.80 -9.99 -13.46
N PRO A 128 3.34 -9.88 -14.69
CA PRO A 128 4.79 -9.88 -14.90
C PRO A 128 5.43 -8.64 -14.28
N ASN A 129 6.73 -8.72 -13.98
CA ASN A 129 7.55 -7.60 -13.49
C ASN A 129 7.02 -6.95 -12.21
N THR A 130 6.31 -7.72 -11.38
CA THR A 130 5.78 -7.27 -10.10
C THR A 130 6.72 -7.67 -8.97
N THR A 131 7.19 -6.68 -8.21
CA THR A 131 8.04 -6.89 -7.05
C THR A 131 7.34 -6.42 -5.78
N LEU A 132 7.49 -7.17 -4.69
CA LEU A 132 7.06 -6.72 -3.38
C LEU A 132 8.03 -5.64 -2.91
N ASN A 133 7.59 -4.40 -2.87
CA ASN A 133 8.35 -3.34 -2.25
C ASN A 133 8.00 -3.32 -0.76
N LYS A 134 8.60 -4.26 -0.01
CA LYS A 134 8.37 -4.42 1.42
C LYS A 134 8.98 -3.22 2.14
N THR A 135 8.23 -2.14 2.24
CA THR A 135 8.61 -1.04 3.14
C THR A 135 8.26 -1.50 4.55
N GLU A 136 9.10 -2.34 5.15
CA GLU A 136 9.12 -2.54 6.61
C GLU A 136 9.58 -1.22 7.23
N ILE A 137 8.65 -0.28 7.38
CA ILE A 137 8.89 0.92 8.20
C ILE A 137 8.73 0.49 9.65
N THR A 138 9.64 -0.38 10.09
CA THR A 138 9.94 -0.58 11.49
C THR A 138 10.50 0.74 11.96
N LYS A 139 9.81 1.39 12.89
CA LYS A 139 10.18 2.66 13.52
C LYS A 139 11.71 2.81 13.57
N GLN A 140 12.27 3.71 12.75
CA GLN A 140 13.62 4.20 13.03
C GLN A 140 13.51 4.91 14.38
N LYS A 141 13.96 4.21 15.41
CA LYS A 141 14.11 4.70 16.77
C LYS A 141 15.18 5.79 16.65
N ILE A 142 14.74 7.04 16.66
CA ILE A 142 15.62 8.20 16.78
C ILE A 142 16.45 7.97 18.05
N LYS A 143 17.77 7.89 17.88
CA LYS A 143 18.74 7.80 18.97
C LYS A 143 19.14 9.21 19.37
#